data_AF-A0A7G1IDQ4-F1
#
_entry.id   AF-A0A7G1IDQ4-F1
#
_cell.length_a   1.000
_cell.length_b   1.000
_cell.length_c   1.000
_cell.angle_alpha   90.00
_cell.angle_beta   90.00
_cell.angle_gamma   90.00
#
_symmetry.space_group_name_H-M   'P 1'
#
loop_
_entity.id
_entity.type
_entity.pdbx_description
1 polymer ?
#
loop_
_entity_poly.entity_id
_entity_poly.type
_entity_poly.pdbx_seq_one_letter_code
_entity_poly.pdbx_strand_id
1 'polypeptide(L)'
;MNQRRPSALNYRVELDQLTRHTFIAGLTGAGKTNTLMHLLTQAASAGVPFLVIEPAKTEYRELLGHKAIGNDVRVFTVGREHVAPLRLNPLEVAPGVDVSTHLDLLKAVFTASFALWVPLPQVLEQCLVEIYTERGWDFGSSNHPPLDGSGQPPTPDCATW
;
A
#
# COMPACT_ATOMS: atom_id res chain seq x y z
N MET A 1 -8.93 13.97 26.18
CA MET A 1 -8.51 13.49 27.51
C MET A 1 -7.58 12.30 27.30
N ASN A 2 -6.26 12.47 27.42
CA ASN A 2 -5.25 11.46 27.05
C ASN A 2 -4.77 10.73 28.31
N GLN A 3 -5.47 9.66 28.71
CA GLN A 3 -5.10 8.87 29.90
C GLN A 3 -4.01 7.84 29.54
N ARG A 4 -2.78 8.31 29.28
CA ARG A 4 -1.62 7.41 29.21
C ARG A 4 -1.24 7.02 30.64
N ARG A 5 -1.57 5.78 31.04
CA ARG A 5 -1.09 5.21 32.30
C ARG A 5 0.30 4.60 32.07
N PRO A 6 1.35 5.08 32.74
CA PRO A 6 2.67 4.45 32.65
C PRO A 6 2.59 3.02 33.17
N SER A 7 3.23 2.09 32.47
CA SER A 7 3.41 0.72 32.95
C SER A 7 4.37 0.70 34.14
N ALA A 8 4.22 -0.28 35.02
CA ALA A 8 5.14 -0.49 36.14
C ALA A 8 6.56 -0.89 35.69
N LEU A 9 6.70 -1.36 34.45
CA LEU A 9 7.96 -1.81 33.85
C LEU A 9 8.26 -0.99 32.59
N ASN A 10 9.54 -0.68 32.41
CA ASN A 10 10.05 -0.07 31.18
C ASN A 10 10.42 -1.17 30.20
N TYR A 11 9.76 -1.18 29.04
CA TYR A 11 10.09 -2.06 27.94
C TYR A 11 10.79 -1.25 26.85
N ARG A 12 11.91 -1.75 26.37
CA ARG A 12 12.67 -1.16 25.26
C ARG A 12 12.69 -2.14 24.10
N VAL A 13 12.49 -1.61 22.90
CA VAL A 13 12.62 -2.33 21.64
C VAL A 13 13.68 -1.60 20.85
N GLU A 14 14.79 -2.27 20.58
CA GLU A 14 15.84 -1.73 19.72
C GLU A 14 15.33 -1.61 18.28
N LEU A 15 15.77 -0.58 17.55
CA LEU A 15 15.24 -0.29 16.21
C LEU A 15 15.49 -1.43 15.22
N ASP A 16 16.61 -2.14 15.36
CA ASP A 16 16.95 -3.31 14.53
C ASP A 16 16.00 -4.50 14.73
N GLN A 17 15.25 -4.53 15.84
CA GLN A 17 14.24 -5.55 16.09
C GLN A 17 12.94 -5.28 15.32
N LEU A 18 12.68 -4.04 14.92
CA LEU A 18 11.48 -3.69 14.15
C LEU A 18 11.46 -4.34 12.76
N THR A 19 12.63 -4.71 12.21
CA THR A 19 12.73 -5.40 10.91
C THR A 19 12.45 -6.90 11.00
N ARG A 20 12.31 -7.47 12.20
CA ARG A 20 12.09 -8.92 12.42
C ARG A 20 10.61 -9.33 12.40
N HIS A 21 9.74 -8.42 11.96
CA HIS A 21 8.28 -8.51 12.06
C HIS A 21 7.77 -8.54 13.51
N THR A 22 6.60 -7.94 13.76
CA THR A 22 6.00 -7.91 15.10
C THR A 22 4.51 -8.16 14.99
N PHE A 23 4.02 -9.12 15.77
CA PHE A 23 2.60 -9.42 15.87
C PHE A 23 2.04 -8.85 17.18
N ILE A 24 1.06 -7.95 17.08
CA ILE A 24 0.43 -7.31 18.26
C ILE A 24 -1.00 -7.80 18.37
N ALA A 25 -1.25 -8.62 19.39
CA ALA A 25 -2.54 -9.23 19.66
C ALA A 25 -3.14 -8.76 21.00
N GLY A 26 -4.45 -8.94 21.14
CA GLY A 26 -5.21 -8.58 22.33
C GLY A 26 -6.66 -8.27 22.01
N LEU A 27 -7.52 -8.29 23.03
CA LEU A 27 -8.94 -7.96 22.89
C LEU A 27 -9.13 -6.47 22.52
N THR A 28 -10.34 -6.11 22.08
CA THR A 28 -10.72 -4.70 21.93
C THR A 28 -10.58 -4.00 23.28
N GLY A 29 -10.00 -2.80 23.31
CA GLY A 29 -9.70 -2.08 24.56
C GLY A 29 -8.39 -2.49 25.26
N ALA A 30 -7.68 -3.54 24.80
CA ALA A 30 -6.41 -3.96 25.41
C ALA A 30 -5.22 -3.03 25.10
N GLY A 31 -5.43 -1.91 24.41
CA GLY A 31 -4.39 -0.91 24.14
C GLY A 31 -3.56 -1.13 22.87
N LYS A 32 -3.90 -2.08 21.99
CA LYS A 32 -3.15 -2.36 20.74
C LYS A 32 -2.83 -1.11 19.92
N THR A 33 -3.84 -0.29 19.62
CA THR A 33 -3.71 0.95 18.84
C THR A 33 -2.80 1.94 19.57
N ASN A 34 -2.95 2.09 20.88
CA ASN A 34 -2.09 2.97 21.67
C ASN A 34 -0.62 2.50 21.66
N THR A 35 -0.38 1.19 21.77
CA THR A 35 0.96 0.62 21.64
C THR A 35 1.55 0.87 20.26
N LEU A 36 0.79 0.65 19.19
CA LEU A 36 1.22 0.91 17.81
C LEU A 36 1.54 2.39 17.58
N MET A 37 0.65 3.31 17.98
CA MET A 37 0.91 4.76 17.90
C MET A 37 2.16 5.15 18.68
N HIS A 38 2.39 4.56 19.85
CA HIS A 38 3.60 4.81 20.62
C HIS A 38 4.86 4.35 19.87
N LEU A 39 4.86 3.13 19.33
CA LEU A 39 5.98 2.60 18.55
C LEU A 39 6.26 3.44 17.30
N LEU A 40 5.21 3.79 16.53
CA LEU A 40 5.33 4.59 15.31
C LEU A 40 5.86 6.00 15.61
N THR A 41 5.37 6.65 16.67
CA THR A 41 5.85 7.99 17.05
C THR A 41 7.30 7.98 17.53
N GLN A 42 7.73 6.93 18.26
CA GLN A 42 9.12 6.76 18.66
C GLN A 42 10.03 6.45 17.46
N ALA A 43 9.62 5.55 16.56
CA ALA A 43 10.36 5.21 15.36
C ALA A 43 10.56 6.45 14.45
N ALA A 44 9.50 7.22 14.22
CA ALA A 44 9.60 8.46 13.45
C ALA A 44 10.48 9.52 14.13
N SER A 45 10.41 9.64 15.46
CA SER A 45 11.31 10.54 16.21
C SER A 45 12.79 10.13 16.09
N ALA A 46 13.06 8.85 15.82
CA ALA A 46 14.39 8.32 15.54
C ALA A 46 14.76 8.37 14.04
N GLY A 47 13.95 9.03 13.20
CA GLY A 47 14.20 9.17 11.76
C GLY A 47 13.83 7.95 10.91
N VAL A 48 13.08 6.98 11.47
CA VAL A 48 12.63 5.79 10.72
C VAL A 48 11.28 6.07 10.05
N PRO A 49 11.18 6.04 8.71
CA PRO A 49 9.91 6.24 8.02
C PRO A 49 8.98 5.03 8.22
N PHE A 50 7.67 5.26 8.19
CA PHE A 50 6.68 4.21 8.31
C PHE A 50 5.53 4.38 7.31
N LEU A 51 4.87 3.26 6.99
CA LEU A 51 3.62 3.20 6.25
C LEU A 51 2.57 2.47 7.10
N VAL A 52 1.39 3.07 7.25
CA VAL A 52 0.24 2.42 7.90
C VAL A 52 -0.82 2.13 6.85
N ILE A 53 -1.24 0.86 6.77
CA ILE A 53 -2.39 0.43 5.98
C ILE A 53 -3.52 0.09 6.95
N GLU A 54 -4.55 0.93 6.99
CA GLU A 54 -5.68 0.77 7.89
C GLU A 54 -7.00 0.66 7.10
N PRO A 55 -7.70 -0.49 7.15
CA PRO A 55 -8.91 -0.68 6.34
C PRO A 55 -10.21 -0.14 6.97
N ALA A 56 -10.31 -0.02 8.31
CA ALA A 56 -11.63 0.09 8.96
C ALA A 56 -11.82 1.24 9.97
N LYS A 57 -10.89 1.49 10.89
CA LYS A 57 -11.19 2.27 12.12
C LYS A 57 -10.76 3.73 12.08
N THR A 58 -10.00 4.14 11.06
CA THR A 58 -9.45 5.50 10.89
C THR A 58 -8.67 6.04 12.09
N GLU A 59 -8.22 5.17 13.01
CA GLU A 59 -7.61 5.55 14.29
C GLU A 59 -6.26 6.27 14.08
N TYR A 60 -5.49 5.89 13.06
CA TYR A 60 -4.16 6.48 12.84
C TYR A 60 -4.19 7.90 12.28
N ARG A 61 -5.36 8.42 11.88
CA ARG A 61 -5.51 9.83 11.48
C ARG A 61 -5.23 10.79 12.64
N GLU A 62 -5.35 10.32 13.87
CA GLU A 62 -4.96 11.08 15.07
C GLU A 62 -3.47 11.49 15.07
N LEU A 63 -2.62 10.78 14.31
CA LEU A 63 -1.20 11.12 14.16
C LEU A 63 -0.99 12.51 13.52
N LEU A 64 -1.94 13.01 12.73
CA LEU A 64 -1.90 14.37 12.18
C LEU A 64 -1.88 15.43 13.30
N GLY A 65 -2.50 15.14 14.45
CA GLY A 65 -2.50 16.02 15.61
C GLY A 65 -1.25 15.86 16.51
N HIS A 66 -0.32 14.97 16.18
CA HIS A 66 0.84 14.71 17.01
C HIS A 66 1.90 15.81 16.87
N LYS A 67 2.24 16.50 17.98
CA LYS A 67 3.12 17.67 17.98
C LYS A 67 4.48 17.47 17.29
N ALA A 68 5.05 16.27 17.40
CA ALA A 68 6.40 16.00 16.90
C ALA A 68 6.46 15.53 15.44
N ILE A 69 5.40 14.88 14.93
CA ILE A 69 5.45 14.19 13.61
C ILE A 69 4.26 14.54 12.71
N GLY A 70 3.22 15.19 13.24
CA GLY A 70 1.97 15.40 12.52
C GLY A 70 2.13 16.19 11.23
N ASN A 71 3.10 17.11 11.17
CA ASN A 71 3.41 17.88 9.96
C ASN A 71 4.04 17.03 8.84
N ASP A 72 4.67 15.91 9.18
CA ASP A 72 5.34 15.02 8.23
C ASP A 72 4.44 13.84 7.82
N VAL A 73 3.35 13.61 8.54
CA VAL A 73 2.39 12.54 8.26
C VAL A 73 1.51 12.92 7.07
N ARG A 74 1.52 12.06 6.04
CA ARG A 74 0.61 12.14 4.90
C ARG A 74 -0.47 11.08 5.06
N VAL A 75 -1.73 11.47 4.91
CA VAL A 75 -2.88 10.58 4.96
C VAL A 75 -3.51 10.52 3.59
N PHE A 76 -3.78 9.31 3.12
CA PHE A 76 -4.55 9.06 1.90
C PHE A 76 -5.79 8.24 2.22
N THR A 77 -6.84 8.38 1.42
CA THR A 77 -8.15 7.74 1.60
C THR A 77 -8.66 7.29 0.26
N VAL A 78 -8.57 5.98 0.05
CA VAL A 78 -9.07 5.31 -1.16
C VAL A 78 -10.58 5.55 -1.28
N GLY A 79 -11.03 5.87 -2.50
CA GLY A 79 -12.45 6.08 -2.81
C GLY A 79 -13.05 7.40 -2.31
N ARG A 80 -12.26 8.34 -1.76
CA ARG A 80 -12.74 9.67 -1.35
C ARG A 80 -11.98 10.81 -2.02
N GLU A 81 -12.49 11.24 -3.17
CA GLU A 81 -11.85 12.24 -4.02
C GLU A 81 -11.71 13.63 -3.36
N HIS A 82 -12.66 14.01 -2.51
CA HIS A 82 -12.70 15.34 -1.90
C HIS A 82 -12.02 15.43 -0.52
N VAL A 83 -11.35 14.37 -0.05
CA VAL A 83 -10.74 14.34 1.29
C VAL A 83 -9.22 14.31 1.19
N ALA A 84 -8.69 13.20 0.71
CA ALA A 84 -7.26 12.99 0.53
C ALA A 84 -7.08 11.80 -0.42
N PRO A 85 -7.27 11.96 -1.74
CA PRO A 85 -7.36 10.84 -2.65
C PRO A 85 -6.06 10.06 -2.74
N LEU A 86 -6.16 8.74 -2.81
CA LEU A 86 -5.10 7.88 -3.36
C LEU A 86 -5.51 7.49 -4.77
N ARG A 87 -4.77 7.97 -5.77
CA ARG A 87 -4.93 7.54 -7.15
C ARG A 87 -3.77 6.60 -7.48
N LEU A 88 -4.11 5.38 -7.86
CA LEU A 88 -3.17 4.35 -8.27
C LEU A 88 -3.79 3.67 -9.49
N ASN A 89 -3.05 3.58 -10.58
CA ASN A 89 -3.41 2.69 -11.67
C ASN A 89 -2.75 1.32 -11.41
N PRO A 90 -3.48 0.27 -11.03
CA PRO A 90 -2.88 -1.05 -10.83
C PRO A 90 -2.38 -1.67 -12.15
N LEU A 91 -2.76 -1.11 -13.30
CA LEU A 91 -2.31 -1.50 -14.64
C LEU A 91 -1.04 -0.76 -15.07
N GLU A 92 -0.47 0.08 -14.20
CA GLU A 92 0.79 0.76 -14.47
C GLU A 92 1.96 -0.16 -14.13
N VAL A 93 2.80 -0.44 -15.13
CA VAL A 93 4.06 -1.19 -14.91
C VAL A 93 5.10 -0.23 -14.34
N ALA A 94 5.59 -0.54 -13.14
CA ALA A 94 6.61 0.28 -12.51
C ALA A 94 7.92 0.26 -13.33
N PRO A 95 8.69 1.38 -13.36
CA PRO A 95 9.98 1.42 -14.04
C PRO A 95 10.93 0.31 -13.59
N GLY A 96 11.53 -0.39 -14.56
CA GLY A 96 12.45 -1.51 -14.30
C GLY A 96 11.78 -2.83 -13.92
N VAL A 97 10.45 -2.89 -13.87
CA VAL A 97 9.70 -4.14 -13.72
C VAL A 97 9.43 -4.74 -15.10
N ASP A 98 9.66 -6.05 -15.22
CA ASP A 98 9.30 -6.85 -16.38
C ASP A 98 7.77 -7.01 -16.49
N VAL A 99 7.23 -6.87 -17.70
CA VAL A 99 5.77 -6.86 -17.91
C VAL A 99 5.12 -8.21 -17.55
N SER A 100 5.81 -9.32 -17.78
CA SER A 100 5.31 -10.65 -17.41
C SER A 100 5.20 -10.77 -15.88
N THR A 101 6.22 -10.30 -15.16
CA THR A 101 6.21 -10.22 -13.69
C THR A 101 5.06 -9.33 -13.18
N HIS A 102 4.82 -8.20 -13.83
CA HIS A 102 3.70 -7.31 -13.49
C HIS A 102 2.35 -8.00 -13.67
N LEU A 103 2.12 -8.68 -14.80
CA LEU A 103 0.86 -9.39 -15.06
C LEU A 103 0.62 -10.53 -14.06
N ASP A 104 1.66 -11.26 -13.67
CA ASP A 104 1.54 -12.32 -12.66
C ASP A 104 1.13 -11.77 -11.29
N LEU A 105 1.73 -10.65 -10.86
CA LEU A 105 1.34 -9.97 -9.63
C LEU A 105 -0.10 -9.45 -9.71
N LEU A 106 -0.50 -8.89 -10.85
CA LEU A 106 -1.85 -8.41 -11.07
C LEU A 106 -2.86 -9.56 -10.98
N LYS A 107 -2.61 -10.68 -11.67
CA LYS A 107 -3.42 -11.90 -11.58
C LYS A 107 -3.54 -12.40 -10.13
N ALA A 108 -2.44 -12.41 -9.37
CA ALA A 108 -2.45 -12.81 -7.98
C ALA A 108 -3.35 -11.90 -7.11
N VAL A 109 -3.28 -10.58 -7.32
CA VAL A 109 -4.13 -9.61 -6.63
C VAL A 109 -5.61 -9.81 -6.96
N PHE A 110 -5.96 -9.98 -8.25
CA PHE A 110 -7.34 -10.24 -8.66
C PHE A 110 -7.84 -11.58 -8.09
N THR A 111 -7.03 -12.63 -8.12
CA THR A 111 -7.40 -13.95 -7.59
C THR A 111 -7.58 -13.94 -6.07
N ALA A 112 -6.77 -13.14 -5.34
CA ALA A 112 -6.91 -12.99 -3.90
C ALA A 112 -8.12 -12.12 -3.52
N SER A 113 -8.50 -11.17 -4.38
CA SER A 113 -9.59 -10.21 -4.12
C SER A 113 -10.96 -10.74 -4.55
N PHE A 114 -11.00 -11.59 -5.58
CA PHE A 114 -12.23 -12.11 -6.19
C PHE A 114 -12.26 -13.64 -6.18
N ALA A 115 -13.44 -14.22 -5.98
CA ALA A 115 -13.64 -15.67 -6.11
C ALA A 115 -13.67 -16.09 -7.60
N LEU A 116 -12.50 -16.12 -8.25
CA LEU A 116 -12.35 -16.51 -9.65
C LEU A 116 -12.41 -18.03 -9.79
N TRP A 117 -13.54 -18.55 -10.26
CA TRP A 117 -13.70 -19.96 -10.62
C TRP A 117 -13.27 -20.20 -12.06
N VAL A 118 -12.80 -21.42 -12.38
CA VAL A 118 -12.39 -21.78 -13.74
C VAL A 118 -13.60 -21.74 -14.69
N PRO A 119 -13.58 -20.96 -15.80
CA PRO A 119 -12.38 -20.53 -16.52
C PRO A 119 -12.00 -19.04 -16.38
N LEU A 120 -12.54 -18.32 -15.38
CA LEU A 120 -12.31 -16.88 -15.24
C LEU A 120 -10.83 -16.48 -15.10
N PRO A 121 -9.96 -17.20 -14.35
CA PRO A 121 -8.54 -16.87 -14.30
C PRO A 121 -7.86 -16.90 -15.68
N GLN A 122 -8.22 -17.86 -16.53
CA GLN A 122 -7.67 -17.99 -17.88
C GLN A 122 -8.14 -16.87 -18.80
N VAL A 123 -9.42 -16.48 -18.69
CA VAL A 123 -9.95 -15.34 -19.43
C VAL A 123 -9.27 -14.05 -18.99
N LEU A 124 -9.09 -13.83 -17.68
CA LEU A 124 -8.40 -12.65 -17.15
C LEU A 124 -6.96 -12.57 -17.67
N GLU A 125 -6.23 -13.68 -17.64
CA GLU A 125 -4.86 -13.76 -18.17
C GLU A 125 -4.79 -13.39 -19.64
N GLN A 126 -5.67 -13.96 -20.46
CA GLN A 126 -5.73 -13.67 -21.88
C GLN A 126 -6.00 -12.18 -22.14
N CYS A 127 -7.00 -11.60 -21.48
CA CYS A 127 -7.32 -10.18 -21.62
C CYS A 127 -6.15 -9.27 -21.21
N LEU A 128 -5.43 -9.62 -20.15
CA LEU A 128 -4.26 -8.85 -19.72
C LEU A 128 -3.13 -8.92 -20.76
N VAL A 129 -2.83 -10.10 -21.30
CA VAL A 129 -1.80 -10.23 -22.34
C VAL A 129 -2.18 -9.43 -23.59
N GLU A 130 -3.44 -9.52 -24.03
CA GLU A 130 -3.93 -8.81 -25.22
C GLU A 130 -3.82 -7.30 -25.07
N ILE A 131 -4.36 -6.72 -23.99
CA ILE A 131 -4.37 -5.26 -23.80
C ILE A 131 -2.93 -4.71 -23.72
N TYR A 132 -2.01 -5.40 -23.07
CA TYR A 132 -0.62 -4.92 -22.98
C TYR A 132 0.11 -5.07 -24.32
N THR A 133 -0.14 -6.15 -25.07
CA THR A 133 0.39 -6.32 -26.43
C THR A 133 -0.08 -5.19 -27.35
N GLU A 134 -1.37 -4.85 -27.32
CA GLU A 134 -1.95 -3.74 -28.09
C GLU A 134 -1.34 -2.37 -27.74
N ARG A 135 -0.88 -2.21 -26.49
CA ARG A 135 -0.17 -1.01 -26.03
C ARG A 135 1.34 -1.03 -26.29
N GLY A 136 1.84 -2.06 -26.98
CA GLY A 136 3.23 -2.14 -27.43
C GLY A 136 4.21 -2.73 -26.41
N TRP A 137 3.71 -3.40 -25.37
CA TRP A 137 4.56 -4.13 -24.43
C TRP A 137 5.08 -5.44 -25.04
N ASP A 138 6.35 -5.74 -24.79
CA ASP A 138 7.01 -6.97 -25.20
C ASP A 138 7.29 -7.87 -24.00
N PHE A 139 6.71 -9.06 -23.98
CA PHE A 139 6.85 -10.04 -22.89
C PHE A 139 8.22 -10.75 -22.87
N GLY A 140 9.03 -10.58 -23.92
CA GLY A 140 10.38 -11.12 -24.00
C GLY A 140 11.47 -10.15 -23.54
N SER A 141 11.11 -8.93 -23.13
CA SER A 141 12.05 -7.84 -22.88
C SER A 141 11.67 -7.03 -21.65
N SER A 142 12.67 -6.62 -20.87
CA SER A 142 12.49 -5.67 -19.77
C SER A 142 12.40 -4.21 -20.26
N ASN A 143 12.45 -3.98 -21.58
CA ASN A 143 12.36 -2.63 -22.13
C ASN A 143 10.93 -2.11 -22.09
N HIS A 144 10.79 -0.89 -21.59
CA HIS A 144 9.52 -0.19 -21.59
C HIS A 144 9.24 0.35 -23.00
N PRO A 145 7.99 0.27 -23.49
CA PRO A 145 7.60 0.97 -24.71
C PRO A 145 7.82 2.49 -24.56
N PRO A 146 8.02 3.21 -25.67
CA PRO A 146 8.15 4.67 -25.63
C PRO A 146 6.98 5.33 -24.90
N LEU A 147 7.27 6.39 -24.17
CA LEU A 147 6.26 7.16 -23.44
C LEU A 147 5.19 7.69 -24.41
N ASP A 148 3.95 7.71 -23.95
CA ASP A 148 2.83 8.30 -24.68
C ASP A 148 2.85 9.84 -24.62
N GLY A 149 1.83 10.49 -25.20
CA GLY A 149 1.72 11.95 -25.22
C GLY A 149 1.62 12.61 -23.84
N SER A 150 1.43 11.85 -22.76
CA SER A 150 1.42 12.31 -21.37
C SER A 150 2.77 12.17 -20.66
N GLY A 151 3.75 11.53 -21.31
CA GLY A 151 5.06 11.23 -20.72
C GLY A 151 5.03 10.01 -19.80
N GLN A 152 4.03 9.14 -19.90
CA GLN A 152 3.94 7.88 -19.16
C GLN A 152 4.07 6.67 -20.12
N PRO A 153 4.53 5.50 -19.64
CA PRO A 153 4.48 4.28 -20.44
C PRO A 153 3.03 4.04 -20.88
N PRO A 154 2.78 3.52 -22.10
CA PRO A 154 1.43 3.23 -22.58
C PRO A 154 0.81 2.12 -21.72
N THR A 155 0.07 2.52 -20.70
CA THR A 155 -0.64 1.62 -19.79
C THR A 155 -2.14 1.68 -20.07
N PRO A 156 -2.90 0.60 -19.86
CA PRO A 156 -4.34 0.68 -19.98
C PRO A 156 -4.87 1.74 -19.02
N ASP A 157 -5.60 2.71 -19.56
CA ASP A 157 -6.16 3.80 -18.76
C ASP A 157 -7.51 3.33 -18.19
N CYS A 158 -7.64 3.39 -16.87
CA CYS A 158 -8.92 3.11 -16.21
C CYS A 158 -9.89 4.30 -16.31
N ALA A 159 -9.44 5.50 -16.69
CA ALA A 159 -10.26 6.71 -16.73
C ALA A 159 -11.19 6.82 -17.95
N THR A 160 -11.08 5.92 -18.93
CA THR A 160 -11.88 5.94 -20.18
C THR A 160 -12.95 4.85 -20.26
N TRP A 161 -13.28 4.17 -19.15
CA TRP A 161 -14.32 3.13 -19.08
C TRP A 161 -15.55 3.58 -18.31
#